data_AF-A0A497F030-F1
#
_entry.id   AF-A0A497F030-F1
#
_cell.length_a   1.000
_cell.length_b   1.000
_cell.length_c   1.000
_cell.angle_alpha   90.00
_cell.angle_beta   90.00
_cell.angle_gamma   90.00
#
_symmetry.space_group_name_H-M   'P 1'
#
loop_
_entity.id
_entity.type
_entity.pdbx_description
1 polymer ?
#
loop_
_entity_poly.entity_id
_entity_poly.type
_entity_poly.pdbx_seq_one_letter_code
_entity_poly.pdbx_strand_id
1 'polypeptide(L)'
;MGMTLAEKILSAKAGKSVSPGDIIAVPIDAAMAHDGTAPLMIKSFESMGAKRVWNPSRAVLVIDHVTPSPNEGSSSLHKMMRDFAKKHGLTLLENEGICHQVMPERGYVWPGAIIVGADSHTCTYGAFGAFATGIGSTEMAAVFASGKLWFKVPESLKIKVEGSYPEYVSSKDVVLHVIGEIGADGATYMAVEYVGEAVKQLSIDGRMVLTNMAVEMGAKTGLIAPDEKTMAFLRGRIPSDVDVKAFEGDNDAHYADELHVDVSSLDPQVALPHSVDNVKSVREVEGTPINQVFIGSCTNGRVEDLEVVARILRGEKVKVRTIVIPASREVYLKALRIGLIEMLVEAGCVIAPPGCGPCAGGHLGIPSPGDKVLSTTNRNFKGRMGTSDAEIYLASPAVAAATALKGEITDPRRLK
;
A
#
# COMPACT_ATOMS: atom_id res chain seq x y z
N MET A 1 -15.16 6.37 28.84
CA MET A 1 -15.68 5.88 27.55
C MET A 1 -14.47 5.29 26.83
N GLY A 2 -14.55 4.05 26.37
CA GLY A 2 -13.46 3.43 25.64
C GLY A 2 -13.06 4.22 24.41
N MET A 3 -11.78 4.18 24.05
CA MET A 3 -11.20 4.83 22.88
C MET A 3 -10.87 3.81 21.79
N THR A 4 -11.11 4.18 20.54
CA THR A 4 -10.64 3.41 19.37
C THR A 4 -9.11 3.45 19.27
N LEU A 5 -8.53 2.61 18.41
CA LEU A 5 -7.08 2.61 18.21
C LEU A 5 -6.58 3.99 17.72
N ALA A 6 -7.33 4.63 16.81
CA ALA A 6 -6.99 5.96 16.31
C ALA A 6 -6.98 7.00 17.44
N GLU A 7 -8.03 7.03 18.27
CA GLU A 7 -8.13 7.96 19.40
C GLU A 7 -7.01 7.77 20.42
N LYS A 8 -6.61 6.53 20.72
CA LYS A 8 -5.50 6.25 21.65
C LYS A 8 -4.16 6.75 21.13
N ILE A 9 -3.84 6.48 19.86
CA ILE A 9 -2.59 6.93 19.24
C ILE A 9 -2.54 8.46 19.23
N LEU A 10 -3.63 9.11 18.76
CA LEU A 10 -3.72 10.56 18.68
C LEU A 10 -3.70 11.21 20.07
N SER A 11 -4.39 10.64 21.06
CA SER A 11 -4.38 11.12 22.45
C SER A 11 -2.99 11.06 23.06
N ALA A 12 -2.31 9.92 22.88
CA ALA A 12 -0.95 9.74 23.38
C ALA A 12 0.02 10.75 22.77
N LYS A 13 -0.13 11.07 21.48
CA LYS A 13 0.71 12.06 20.81
C LYS A 13 0.36 13.51 21.14
N ALA A 14 -0.92 13.80 21.36
CA ALA A 14 -1.40 15.11 21.78
C ALA A 14 -1.11 15.42 23.26
N GLY A 15 -0.81 14.40 24.07
CA GLY A 15 -0.60 14.55 25.51
C GLY A 15 -1.89 14.82 26.30
N LYS A 16 -3.05 14.58 25.69
CA LYS A 16 -4.38 14.75 26.28
C LYS A 16 -5.36 13.80 25.59
N SER A 17 -6.47 13.48 26.25
CA SER A 17 -7.60 12.79 25.61
C SER A 17 -8.12 13.61 24.44
N VAL A 18 -8.45 12.94 23.33
CA VAL A 18 -9.10 13.53 22.16
C VAL A 18 -10.32 12.71 21.75
N SER A 19 -11.24 13.32 21.02
CA SER A 19 -12.45 12.67 20.49
C SER A 19 -12.68 13.05 19.02
N PRO A 20 -13.49 12.28 18.25
CA PRO A 20 -13.75 12.57 16.86
C PRO A 20 -14.25 13.99 16.66
N GLY A 21 -13.73 14.66 15.64
CA GLY A 21 -14.01 16.08 15.37
C GLY A 21 -13.06 17.07 16.03
N ASP A 22 -12.32 16.68 17.07
CA ASP A 22 -11.29 17.54 17.67
C ASP A 22 -10.22 17.90 16.64
N ILE A 23 -9.74 19.15 16.70
CA ILE A 23 -8.61 19.62 15.91
C ILE A 23 -7.38 19.72 16.82
N ILE A 24 -6.34 18.96 16.47
CA ILE A 24 -5.09 18.87 17.23
C ILE A 24 -3.90 19.19 16.35
N ALA A 25 -2.87 19.82 16.94
CA ALA A 25 -1.57 20.01 16.30
C ALA A 25 -0.55 19.11 17.01
N VAL A 26 -0.04 18.10 16.29
CA VAL A 26 0.82 17.05 16.88
C VAL A 26 2.16 16.94 16.15
N PRO A 27 3.23 16.55 16.86
CA PRO A 27 4.50 16.24 16.23
C PRO A 27 4.40 15.01 15.33
N ILE A 28 5.11 15.05 14.21
CA ILE A 28 5.22 13.97 13.24
C ILE A 28 6.46 13.13 13.56
N ASP A 29 6.28 11.82 13.59
CA ASP A 29 7.34 10.85 13.90
C ASP A 29 8.20 10.52 12.69
N ALA A 30 7.60 10.41 11.51
CA ALA A 30 8.31 10.26 10.24
C ALA A 30 7.50 10.90 9.10
N ALA A 31 8.21 11.48 8.11
CA ALA A 31 7.60 12.06 6.92
C ALA A 31 8.29 11.56 5.65
N MET A 32 7.49 11.11 4.67
CA MET A 32 8.00 10.56 3.41
C MET A 32 7.46 11.32 2.21
N ALA A 33 8.32 11.69 1.27
CA ALA A 33 7.89 12.17 -0.04
C ALA A 33 8.59 11.40 -1.16
N HIS A 34 7.88 11.12 -2.24
CA HIS A 34 8.41 10.35 -3.37
C HIS A 34 8.56 11.20 -4.63
N ASP A 35 9.15 10.66 -5.69
CA ASP A 35 9.48 11.38 -6.92
C ASP A 35 8.30 12.00 -7.68
N GLY A 36 7.07 11.54 -7.42
CA GLY A 36 5.85 12.15 -7.96
C GLY A 36 5.45 13.47 -7.26
N THR A 37 5.79 13.64 -5.99
CA THR A 37 5.26 14.75 -5.14
C THR A 37 6.34 15.56 -4.43
N ALA A 38 7.52 14.99 -4.21
CA ALA A 38 8.67 15.64 -3.60
C ALA A 38 9.14 16.87 -4.37
N PRO A 39 9.20 16.91 -5.72
CA PRO A 39 9.61 18.13 -6.43
C PRO A 39 8.70 19.33 -6.16
N LEU A 40 7.38 19.11 -6.04
CA LEU A 40 6.44 20.17 -5.66
C LEU A 40 6.63 20.59 -4.21
N MET A 41 6.83 19.62 -3.30
CA MET A 41 7.11 19.88 -1.89
C MET A 41 8.39 20.72 -1.73
N ILE A 42 9.47 20.38 -2.44
CA ILE A 42 10.75 21.11 -2.42
C ILE A 42 10.54 22.57 -2.86
N LYS A 43 9.83 22.79 -3.96
CA LYS A 43 9.49 24.14 -4.42
C LYS A 43 8.69 24.91 -3.37
N SER A 44 7.69 24.29 -2.76
CA SER A 44 6.88 24.92 -1.71
C SER A 44 7.71 25.25 -0.46
N PHE A 45 8.59 24.34 -0.04
CA PHE A 45 9.51 24.52 1.09
C PHE A 45 10.45 25.71 0.88
N GLU A 46 11.05 25.83 -0.31
CA GLU A 46 11.91 26.96 -0.65
C GLU A 46 11.12 28.27 -0.77
N SER A 47 9.94 28.23 -1.40
CA SER A 47 9.09 29.41 -1.62
C SER A 47 8.54 30.00 -0.31
N MET A 48 8.28 29.18 0.71
CA MET A 48 7.91 29.65 2.04
C MET A 48 9.09 30.20 2.86
N GLY A 49 10.31 30.19 2.29
CA GLY A 49 11.51 30.70 2.93
C GLY A 49 12.13 29.76 3.97
N ALA A 50 11.69 28.50 4.05
CA ALA A 50 12.23 27.53 4.98
C ALA A 50 13.72 27.25 4.66
N LYS A 51 14.55 27.24 5.70
CA LYS A 51 16.02 27.13 5.56
C LYS A 51 16.56 25.77 5.96
N ARG A 52 15.85 25.02 6.80
CA ARG A 52 16.29 23.73 7.34
C ARG A 52 15.09 22.80 7.51
N VAL A 53 15.32 21.52 7.27
CA VAL A 53 14.36 20.46 7.59
C VAL A 53 14.37 20.21 9.10
N TRP A 54 13.20 20.00 9.71
CA TRP A 54 13.05 19.90 11.17
C TRP A 54 13.92 18.79 11.78
N ASN A 55 13.96 17.63 11.11
CA ASN A 55 14.73 16.47 11.54
C ASN A 55 15.13 15.60 10.33
N PRO A 56 16.38 15.70 9.86
CA PRO A 56 16.89 14.90 8.75
C PRO A 56 16.85 13.38 8.95
N SER A 57 16.82 12.90 10.20
CA SER A 57 16.72 11.47 10.51
C SER A 57 15.28 10.92 10.45
N ARG A 58 14.28 11.80 10.33
CA ARG A 58 12.85 11.44 10.29
C ARG A 58 12.15 11.89 9.01
N ALA A 59 12.80 12.70 8.19
CA ALA A 59 12.36 13.08 6.86
C ALA A 59 13.09 12.27 5.80
N VAL A 60 12.35 11.58 4.93
CA VAL A 60 12.92 10.68 3.92
C VAL A 60 12.35 10.97 2.55
N LEU A 61 13.22 10.92 1.55
CA LEU A 61 12.84 10.96 0.15
C LEU A 61 12.96 9.58 -0.46
N VAL A 62 12.05 9.23 -1.38
CA VAL A 62 12.07 7.93 -2.08
C VAL A 62 11.95 8.16 -3.59
N ILE A 63 12.75 7.47 -4.39
CA ILE A 63 12.61 7.45 -5.85
C ILE A 63 12.15 6.04 -6.25
N ASP A 64 10.87 5.89 -6.55
CA ASP A 64 10.22 4.60 -6.83
C ASP A 64 9.15 4.64 -7.93
N HIS A 65 8.56 5.80 -8.24
CA HIS A 65 7.44 5.87 -9.20
C HIS A 65 7.89 5.78 -10.65
N VAL A 66 9.02 6.40 -10.98
CA VAL A 66 9.60 6.36 -12.33
C VAL A 66 11.09 6.01 -12.28
N THR A 67 11.45 4.89 -11.64
CA THR A 67 12.84 4.41 -11.53
C THR A 67 13.12 3.06 -12.24
N PRO A 68 14.10 2.98 -13.16
CA PRO A 68 14.92 4.07 -13.70
C PRO A 68 14.10 5.11 -14.48
N SER A 69 14.57 6.35 -14.48
CA SER A 69 13.94 7.49 -15.17
C SER A 69 13.74 7.22 -16.66
N PRO A 70 12.50 7.26 -17.19
CA PRO A 70 12.22 6.93 -18.60
C PRO A 70 12.51 8.08 -19.58
N ASN A 71 12.72 9.31 -19.09
CA ASN A 71 12.95 10.50 -19.90
C ASN A 71 13.71 11.58 -19.13
N GLU A 72 14.21 12.59 -19.85
CA GLU A 72 15.00 13.71 -19.30
C GLU A 72 14.27 14.48 -18.20
N GLY A 73 12.95 14.68 -18.34
CA GLY A 73 12.12 15.36 -17.34
C GLY A 73 12.16 14.64 -16.00
N SER A 74 11.94 13.32 -16.02
CA SER A 74 12.02 12.46 -14.83
C SER A 74 13.43 12.48 -14.22
N SER A 75 14.47 12.39 -15.05
CA SER A 75 15.87 12.48 -14.62
C SER A 75 16.18 13.80 -13.90
N SER A 76 15.62 14.91 -14.39
CA SER A 76 15.79 16.25 -13.80
C SER A 76 15.10 16.37 -12.44
N LEU A 77 13.90 15.80 -12.29
CA LEU A 77 13.19 15.75 -11.00
C LEU A 77 13.95 14.90 -9.98
N HIS A 78 14.48 13.74 -10.39
CA HIS A 78 15.32 12.91 -9.54
C HIS A 78 16.60 13.64 -9.11
N LYS A 79 17.24 14.38 -10.02
CA LYS A 79 18.38 15.23 -9.68
C LYS A 79 18.02 16.29 -8.63
N MET A 80 16.88 16.97 -8.78
CA MET A 80 16.40 17.94 -7.79
C MET A 80 16.27 17.32 -6.39
N MET A 81 15.74 16.10 -6.30
CA MET A 81 15.62 15.38 -5.03
C MET A 81 16.98 15.01 -4.43
N ARG A 82 17.92 14.51 -5.24
CA ARG A 82 19.29 14.20 -4.80
C ARG A 82 20.00 15.44 -4.26
N ASP A 83 19.88 16.57 -4.96
CA ASP A 83 20.47 17.84 -4.54
C ASP A 83 19.86 18.34 -3.22
N PHE A 84 18.53 18.25 -3.08
CA PHE A 84 17.82 18.63 -1.85
C PHE A 84 18.20 17.73 -0.67
N ALA A 85 18.25 16.41 -0.87
CA ALA A 85 18.69 15.46 0.14
C ALA A 85 20.12 15.77 0.61
N LYS A 86 21.05 16.02 -0.32
CA LYS A 86 22.43 16.42 -0.01
C LYS A 86 22.50 17.73 0.77
N LYS A 87 21.72 18.74 0.36
CA LYS A 87 21.67 20.07 1.02
C LYS A 87 21.22 20.00 2.47
N HIS A 88 20.26 19.12 2.78
CA HIS A 88 19.65 19.01 4.10
C HIS A 88 20.10 17.78 4.91
N GLY A 89 21.01 16.97 4.37
CA GLY A 89 21.48 15.74 5.02
C GLY A 89 20.40 14.68 5.18
N LEU A 90 19.44 14.60 4.24
CA LEU A 90 18.34 13.65 4.29
C LEU A 90 18.76 12.27 3.78
N THR A 91 18.07 11.25 4.24
CA THR A 91 18.09 9.94 3.60
C THR A 91 17.28 9.99 2.30
N LEU A 92 17.90 9.55 1.20
CA LEU A 92 17.23 9.33 -0.08
C LEU A 92 17.33 7.84 -0.42
N LEU A 93 16.18 7.17 -0.50
CA LEU A 93 16.08 5.76 -0.88
C LEU A 93 15.83 5.68 -2.39
N GLU A 94 16.82 5.20 -3.14
CA GLU A 94 16.77 5.10 -4.60
C GLU A 94 17.14 3.67 -5.01
N ASN A 95 16.36 3.08 -5.93
CA ASN A 95 16.51 1.68 -6.37
C ASN A 95 16.36 0.66 -5.22
N GLU A 96 15.63 1.05 -4.18
CA GLU A 96 15.41 0.20 -3.01
C GLU A 96 14.03 -0.46 -3.00
N GLY A 97 13.03 0.13 -3.65
CA GLY A 97 11.66 -0.38 -3.63
C GLY A 97 10.63 0.71 -3.51
N ILE A 98 9.37 0.27 -3.49
CA ILE A 98 8.20 1.13 -3.37
C ILE A 98 8.22 1.81 -1.99
N CYS A 99 7.91 3.10 -1.93
CA CYS A 99 7.97 3.92 -0.73
C CYS A 99 7.26 3.29 0.48
N HIS A 100 6.07 2.71 0.27
CA HIS A 100 5.31 2.05 1.33
C HIS A 100 5.88 0.72 1.81
N GLN A 101 6.76 0.09 1.02
CA GLN A 101 7.48 -1.11 1.39
C GLN A 101 8.78 -0.76 2.13
N VAL A 102 9.55 0.20 1.60
CA VAL A 102 10.87 0.53 2.15
C VAL A 102 10.79 1.28 3.47
N MET A 103 9.73 2.06 3.72
CA MET A 103 9.54 2.79 4.97
C MET A 103 9.56 1.86 6.21
N PRO A 104 8.72 0.81 6.29
CA PRO A 104 8.79 -0.14 7.41
C PRO A 104 10.06 -1.02 7.39
N GLU A 105 10.60 -1.38 6.21
CA GLU A 105 11.88 -2.12 6.12
C GLU A 105 13.06 -1.32 6.70
N ARG A 106 13.04 0.00 6.55
CA ARG A 106 14.09 0.93 7.01
C ARG A 106 13.84 1.51 8.40
N GLY A 107 12.81 1.03 9.13
CA GLY A 107 12.59 1.43 10.52
C GLY A 107 11.91 2.78 10.72
N TYR A 108 11.29 3.34 9.68
CA TYR A 108 10.53 4.60 9.78
C TYR A 108 9.09 4.42 10.24
N VAL A 109 8.66 3.17 10.45
CA VAL A 109 7.29 2.81 10.85
C VAL A 109 7.34 1.96 12.11
N TRP A 110 6.57 2.35 13.13
CA TRP A 110 6.45 1.60 14.38
C TRP A 110 5.10 1.85 15.08
N PRO A 111 4.67 0.95 15.98
CA PRO A 111 3.44 1.12 16.75
C PRO A 111 3.36 2.44 17.51
N GLY A 112 2.20 3.10 17.43
CA GLY A 112 1.92 4.36 18.13
C GLY A 112 2.51 5.60 17.46
N ALA A 113 3.23 5.46 16.34
CA ALA A 113 3.75 6.59 15.57
C ALA A 113 2.64 7.35 14.83
N ILE A 114 2.85 8.65 14.61
CA ILE A 114 2.12 9.43 13.60
C ILE A 114 3.01 9.68 12.40
N ILE A 115 2.63 9.11 11.25
CA ILE A 115 3.42 9.13 10.03
C ILE A 115 2.63 9.80 8.91
N VAL A 116 3.27 10.68 8.17
CA VAL A 116 2.65 11.33 7.01
C VAL A 116 3.47 11.07 5.77
N GLY A 117 2.78 10.91 4.65
CA GLY A 117 3.42 10.70 3.36
C GLY A 117 2.77 11.58 2.31
N ALA A 118 3.56 12.06 1.35
CA ALA A 118 3.04 12.76 0.19
C ALA A 118 2.55 11.77 -0.87
N ASP A 119 1.86 10.71 -0.44
CA ASP A 119 1.20 9.67 -1.23
C ASP A 119 -0.10 9.26 -0.52
N SER A 120 -1.16 9.00 -1.29
CA SER A 120 -2.47 8.61 -0.75
C SER A 120 -2.46 7.30 0.05
N HIS A 121 -1.59 6.34 -0.30
CA HIS A 121 -1.53 5.01 0.30
C HIS A 121 -0.60 4.93 1.52
N THR A 122 -0.23 6.07 2.09
CA THR A 122 0.49 6.13 3.37
C THR A 122 -0.28 5.41 4.50
N CYS A 123 -1.59 5.25 4.35
CA CYS A 123 -2.43 4.40 5.20
C CYS A 123 -1.92 2.95 5.36
N THR A 124 -1.11 2.43 4.42
CA THR A 124 -0.43 1.12 4.53
C THR A 124 0.31 0.92 5.86
N TYR A 125 0.84 2.00 6.45
CA TYR A 125 1.63 1.89 7.69
C TYR A 125 0.78 1.57 8.92
N GLY A 126 -0.56 1.69 8.83
CA GLY A 126 -1.42 1.28 9.91
C GLY A 126 -1.49 -0.22 10.14
N ALA A 127 -0.97 -1.05 9.21
CA ALA A 127 -0.69 -2.46 9.45
C ALA A 127 0.24 -2.71 10.66
N PHE A 128 1.01 -1.69 11.05
CA PHE A 128 1.96 -1.73 12.17
C PHE A 128 1.42 -1.05 13.43
N GLY A 129 0.13 -0.68 13.48
CA GLY A 129 -0.44 0.07 14.59
C GLY A 129 0.03 1.54 14.65
N ALA A 130 0.42 2.11 13.51
CA ALA A 130 0.78 3.52 13.37
C ALA A 130 -0.40 4.32 12.77
N PHE A 131 -0.66 5.53 13.26
CA PHE A 131 -1.62 6.41 12.61
C PHE A 131 -0.96 7.08 11.41
N ALA A 132 -1.37 6.71 10.19
CA ALA A 132 -0.68 7.11 8.98
C ALA A 132 -1.61 7.62 7.87
N THR A 133 -1.32 8.80 7.31
CA THR A 133 -2.18 9.44 6.30
C THR A 133 -1.39 10.06 5.17
N GLY A 134 -1.97 10.00 3.96
CA GLY A 134 -1.53 10.82 2.84
C GLY A 134 -1.84 12.29 3.10
N ILE A 135 -0.95 13.19 2.67
CA ILE A 135 -1.10 14.65 2.70
C ILE A 135 -0.58 15.28 1.41
N GLY A 136 -0.98 16.52 1.12
CA GLY A 136 -0.52 17.24 -0.07
C GLY A 136 0.92 17.75 0.04
N SER A 137 1.55 18.08 -1.10
CA SER A 137 2.92 18.62 -1.15
C SER A 137 3.11 19.91 -0.32
N THR A 138 2.09 20.77 -0.22
CA THR A 138 2.14 21.99 0.60
C THR A 138 2.17 21.67 2.10
N GLU A 139 1.32 20.75 2.55
CA GLU A 139 1.33 20.28 3.94
C GLU A 139 2.64 19.57 4.25
N MET A 140 3.14 18.76 3.31
CA MET A 140 4.43 18.10 3.47
C MET A 140 5.58 19.10 3.58
N ALA A 141 5.57 20.22 2.84
CA ALA A 141 6.55 21.28 3.00
C ALA A 141 6.49 21.90 4.41
N ALA A 142 5.29 22.12 4.94
CA ALA A 142 5.10 22.59 6.31
C ALA A 142 5.60 21.58 7.36
N VAL A 143 5.38 20.28 7.14
CA VAL A 143 5.93 19.21 7.99
C VAL A 143 7.45 19.20 7.91
N PHE A 144 8.02 19.26 6.71
CA PHE A 144 9.47 19.33 6.53
C PHE A 144 10.08 20.54 7.23
N ALA A 145 9.37 21.68 7.29
CA ALA A 145 9.84 22.88 7.98
C ALA A 145 9.66 22.82 9.51
N SER A 146 8.55 22.26 10.01
CA SER A 146 8.12 22.42 11.41
C SER A 146 8.10 21.13 12.25
N GLY A 147 8.05 19.96 11.60
CA GLY A 147 7.87 18.67 12.25
C GLY A 147 6.49 18.47 12.87
N LYS A 148 5.49 19.27 12.52
CA LYS A 148 4.14 19.23 13.09
C LYS A 148 3.09 19.36 12.00
N LEU A 149 1.89 18.84 12.27
CA LEU A 149 0.73 19.02 11.40
C LEU A 149 -0.56 19.07 12.24
N TRP A 150 -1.58 19.72 11.66
CA TRP A 150 -2.94 19.71 12.20
C TRP A 150 -3.70 18.47 11.72
N PHE A 151 -4.44 17.85 12.62
CA PHE A 151 -5.33 16.74 12.32
C PHE A 151 -6.72 17.03 12.90
N LYS A 152 -7.75 16.74 12.11
CA LYS A 152 -9.08 16.47 12.65
C LYS A 152 -9.11 15.00 13.05
N VAL A 153 -9.41 14.70 14.30
CA VAL A 153 -9.54 13.32 14.79
C VAL A 153 -10.70 12.65 14.04
N PRO A 154 -10.47 11.52 13.35
CA PRO A 154 -11.51 10.87 12.57
C PRO A 154 -12.46 10.07 13.46
N GLU A 155 -13.69 9.88 13.02
CA GLU A 155 -14.52 8.77 13.49
C GLU A 155 -13.91 7.44 13.05
N SER A 156 -14.36 6.30 13.59
CA SER A 156 -13.83 4.99 13.21
C SER A 156 -14.91 4.04 12.71
N LEU A 157 -14.63 3.34 11.62
CA LEU A 157 -15.40 2.21 11.10
C LEU A 157 -14.71 0.92 11.55
N LYS A 158 -15.42 0.03 12.24
CA LYS A 158 -14.89 -1.29 12.61
C LYS A 158 -15.16 -2.27 11.48
N ILE A 159 -14.13 -2.99 11.03
CA ILE A 159 -14.30 -4.12 10.12
C ILE A 159 -13.86 -5.38 10.83
N LYS A 160 -14.85 -6.16 11.27
CA LYS A 160 -14.64 -7.43 11.96
C LYS A 160 -14.56 -8.55 10.92
N VAL A 161 -13.38 -9.14 10.77
CA VAL A 161 -13.12 -10.22 9.82
C VAL A 161 -12.93 -11.54 10.58
N GLU A 162 -13.83 -12.49 10.39
CA GLU A 162 -13.86 -13.78 11.08
C GLU A 162 -13.78 -14.95 10.09
N GLY A 163 -13.56 -16.16 10.61
CA GLY A 163 -13.48 -17.38 9.80
C GLY A 163 -12.06 -17.78 9.40
N SER A 164 -11.97 -18.68 8.43
CA SER A 164 -10.69 -19.24 7.93
C SER A 164 -10.55 -19.03 6.42
N TYR A 165 -9.40 -18.53 5.97
CA TYR A 165 -9.13 -18.27 4.56
C TYR A 165 -9.24 -19.55 3.71
N PRO A 166 -10.15 -19.59 2.72
CA PRO A 166 -10.19 -20.67 1.73
C PRO A 166 -8.94 -20.67 0.85
N GLU A 167 -8.72 -21.78 0.15
CA GLU A 167 -7.61 -21.88 -0.80
C GLU A 167 -7.71 -20.77 -1.87
N TYR A 168 -6.57 -20.11 -2.12
CA TYR A 168 -6.42 -18.99 -3.06
C TYR A 168 -7.22 -17.72 -2.74
N VAL A 169 -7.83 -17.63 -1.56
CA VAL A 169 -8.38 -16.39 -1.02
C VAL A 169 -7.34 -15.72 -0.14
N SER A 170 -7.18 -14.42 -0.29
CA SER A 170 -6.17 -13.60 0.38
C SER A 170 -6.76 -12.35 0.99
N SER A 171 -5.96 -11.57 1.72
CA SER A 171 -6.36 -10.24 2.19
C SER A 171 -6.76 -9.29 1.05
N LYS A 172 -6.26 -9.49 -0.17
CA LYS A 172 -6.68 -8.71 -1.34
C LYS A 172 -8.15 -8.94 -1.66
N ASP A 173 -8.59 -10.19 -1.59
CA ASP A 173 -9.98 -10.56 -1.85
C ASP A 173 -10.89 -10.00 -0.75
N VAL A 174 -10.45 -10.05 0.51
CA VAL A 174 -11.17 -9.47 1.66
C VAL A 174 -11.36 -7.97 1.49
N VAL A 175 -10.29 -7.21 1.19
CA VAL A 175 -10.42 -5.75 1.10
C VAL A 175 -11.19 -5.33 -0.15
N LEU A 176 -11.08 -6.06 -1.26
CA LEU A 176 -11.95 -5.81 -2.42
C LEU A 176 -13.42 -6.08 -2.08
N HIS A 177 -13.74 -7.18 -1.40
CA HIS A 177 -15.11 -7.45 -0.96
C HIS A 177 -15.65 -6.32 -0.08
N VAL A 178 -14.89 -5.87 0.92
CA VAL A 178 -15.25 -4.73 1.76
C VAL A 178 -15.54 -3.47 0.94
N ILE A 179 -14.64 -3.11 0.01
CA ILE A 179 -14.80 -1.90 -0.81
C ILE A 179 -16.03 -2.04 -1.73
N GLY A 180 -16.32 -3.24 -2.24
CA GLY A 180 -17.53 -3.50 -3.02
C GLY A 180 -18.83 -3.37 -2.23
N GLU A 181 -18.81 -3.72 -0.94
CA GLU A 181 -19.98 -3.60 -0.06
C GLU A 181 -20.26 -2.15 0.37
N ILE A 182 -19.22 -1.39 0.74
CA ILE A 182 -19.40 -0.04 1.30
C ILE A 182 -19.22 1.10 0.28
N GLY A 183 -18.65 0.80 -0.89
CA GLY A 183 -18.40 1.78 -1.96
C GLY A 183 -17.15 2.64 -1.75
N ALA A 184 -16.77 3.37 -2.80
CA ALA A 184 -15.55 4.20 -2.82
C ALA A 184 -15.56 5.37 -1.80
N ASP A 185 -16.74 5.79 -1.34
CA ASP A 185 -16.91 6.87 -0.35
C ASP A 185 -17.41 6.37 1.02
N GLY A 186 -17.54 5.05 1.20
CA GLY A 186 -18.21 4.43 2.36
C GLY A 186 -17.55 4.69 3.72
N ALA A 187 -16.26 5.02 3.74
CA ALA A 187 -15.51 5.35 4.95
C ALA A 187 -14.92 6.76 4.92
N THR A 188 -15.53 7.69 4.17
CA THR A 188 -15.02 9.06 3.99
C THR A 188 -14.68 9.74 5.31
N TYR A 189 -13.42 10.18 5.45
CA TYR A 189 -12.85 10.78 6.66
C TYR A 189 -12.82 9.91 7.94
N MET A 190 -13.17 8.63 7.86
CA MET A 190 -13.05 7.69 8.98
C MET A 190 -11.68 7.02 9.03
N ALA A 191 -11.27 6.55 10.20
CA ALA A 191 -10.23 5.54 10.36
C ALA A 191 -10.89 4.15 10.29
N VAL A 192 -10.42 3.30 9.40
CA VAL A 192 -10.91 1.91 9.30
C VAL A 192 -10.08 1.03 10.22
N GLU A 193 -10.71 0.43 11.23
CA GLU A 193 -10.04 -0.46 12.17
C GLU A 193 -10.40 -1.91 11.86
N TYR A 194 -9.42 -2.69 11.39
CA TYR A 194 -9.61 -4.11 11.09
C TYR A 194 -9.33 -4.96 12.33
N VAL A 195 -10.31 -5.77 12.72
CA VAL A 195 -10.25 -6.66 13.88
C VAL A 195 -10.74 -8.06 13.53
N GLY A 196 -10.63 -9.00 14.45
CA GLY A 196 -11.14 -10.37 14.30
C GLY A 196 -10.06 -11.42 14.07
N GLU A 197 -10.46 -12.69 14.17
CA GLU A 197 -9.53 -13.82 14.15
C GLU A 197 -8.78 -13.94 12.80
N ALA A 198 -9.47 -13.73 11.68
CA ALA A 198 -8.87 -13.84 10.36
C ALA A 198 -7.75 -12.79 10.17
N VAL A 199 -7.92 -11.57 10.69
CA VAL A 199 -6.87 -10.52 10.67
C VAL A 199 -5.65 -10.94 11.50
N LYS A 200 -5.88 -11.60 12.65
CA LYS A 200 -4.78 -12.14 13.48
C LYS A 200 -4.01 -13.25 12.77
N GLN A 201 -4.69 -14.06 11.96
CA GLN A 201 -4.05 -15.13 11.17
C GLN A 201 -3.13 -14.60 10.05
N LEU A 202 -3.41 -13.41 9.49
CA LEU A 202 -2.59 -12.80 8.44
C LEU A 202 -1.12 -12.58 8.84
N SER A 203 -0.24 -12.64 7.85
CA SER A 203 1.12 -12.10 7.93
C SER A 203 1.08 -10.56 7.96
N ILE A 204 2.23 -9.93 8.22
CA ILE A 204 2.33 -8.47 8.09
C ILE A 204 2.11 -8.01 6.65
N ASP A 205 2.57 -8.78 5.67
CA ASP A 205 2.36 -8.52 4.25
C ASP A 205 0.85 -8.50 3.92
N GLY A 206 0.09 -9.47 4.41
CA GLY A 206 -1.36 -9.52 4.28
C GLY A 206 -2.09 -8.35 4.96
N ARG A 207 -1.59 -7.88 6.12
CA ARG A 207 -2.14 -6.69 6.83
C ARG A 207 -1.86 -5.39 6.09
N MET A 208 -0.69 -5.29 5.44
CA MET A 208 -0.35 -4.16 4.59
C MET A 208 -1.33 -4.06 3.41
N VAL A 209 -1.77 -5.18 2.84
CA VAL A 209 -2.80 -5.17 1.78
C VAL A 209 -4.11 -4.53 2.25
N LEU A 210 -4.62 -4.94 3.42
CA LEU A 210 -5.87 -4.40 3.97
C LEU A 210 -5.78 -2.88 4.18
N THR A 211 -4.73 -2.45 4.90
CA THR A 211 -4.57 -1.04 5.27
C THR A 211 -4.14 -0.15 4.09
N ASN A 212 -3.44 -0.69 3.09
CA ASN A 212 -3.09 0.01 1.85
C ASN A 212 -4.35 0.47 1.11
N MET A 213 -5.36 -0.40 0.99
CA MET A 213 -6.57 -0.11 0.22
C MET A 213 -7.64 0.64 1.02
N ALA A 214 -7.40 1.02 2.29
CA ALA A 214 -8.33 1.82 3.07
C ALA A 214 -8.70 3.16 2.38
N VAL A 215 -7.75 3.76 1.66
CA VAL A 215 -8.03 5.02 0.94
C VAL A 215 -8.97 4.83 -0.26
N GLU A 216 -9.10 3.61 -0.77
CA GLU A 216 -9.97 3.30 -1.92
C GLU A 216 -11.45 3.14 -1.53
N MET A 217 -11.76 3.20 -0.23
CA MET A 217 -13.11 3.37 0.33
C MET A 217 -13.28 4.76 0.98
N GLY A 218 -12.41 5.72 0.66
CA GLY A 218 -12.47 7.10 1.17
C GLY A 218 -11.90 7.28 2.58
N ALA A 219 -11.39 6.22 3.20
CA ALA A 219 -10.87 6.28 4.56
C ALA A 219 -9.67 7.22 4.67
N LYS A 220 -9.59 7.90 5.81
CA LYS A 220 -8.43 8.70 6.20
C LYS A 220 -7.19 7.82 6.41
N THR A 221 -7.40 6.64 7.00
CA THR A 221 -6.37 5.64 7.25
C THR A 221 -6.99 4.27 7.51
N GLY A 222 -6.21 3.20 7.40
CA GLY A 222 -6.58 1.86 7.84
C GLY A 222 -5.64 1.43 8.96
N LEU A 223 -6.15 0.79 10.01
CA LEU A 223 -5.42 0.47 11.23
C LEU A 223 -5.64 -1.00 11.64
N ILE A 224 -4.56 -1.62 12.09
CA ILE A 224 -4.57 -2.93 12.74
C ILE A 224 -3.74 -2.82 14.02
N ALA A 225 -4.27 -3.29 15.15
CA ALA A 225 -3.53 -3.31 16.40
C ALA A 225 -2.26 -4.18 16.26
N PRO A 226 -1.11 -3.73 16.79
CA PRO A 226 0.14 -4.46 16.70
C PRO A 226 0.10 -5.72 17.59
N ASP A 227 0.71 -6.80 17.12
CA ASP A 227 0.86 -8.06 17.87
C ASP A 227 2.30 -8.61 17.77
N GLU A 228 2.51 -9.87 18.14
CA GLU A 228 3.84 -10.48 18.10
C GLU A 228 4.42 -10.55 16.68
N LYS A 229 3.59 -10.68 15.65
CA LYS A 229 4.04 -10.67 14.24
C LYS A 229 4.52 -9.28 13.85
N THR A 230 3.82 -8.24 14.29
CA THR A 230 4.25 -6.84 14.09
C THR A 230 5.61 -6.60 14.75
N MET A 231 5.76 -7.02 16.02
CA MET A 231 7.01 -6.86 16.74
C MET A 231 8.15 -7.73 16.18
N ALA A 232 7.84 -8.91 15.65
CA ALA A 232 8.81 -9.78 15.00
C ALA A 232 9.34 -9.15 13.69
N PHE A 233 8.46 -8.59 12.86
CA PHE A 233 8.86 -7.90 11.62
C PHE A 233 9.75 -6.70 11.90
N LEU A 234 9.44 -5.92 12.95
CA LEU A 234 10.15 -4.67 13.28
C LEU A 234 11.42 -4.87 14.10
N ARG A 235 11.71 -6.10 14.54
CA ARG A 235 12.84 -6.43 15.40
C ARG A 235 14.16 -6.01 14.75
N GLY A 236 14.93 -5.16 15.44
CA GLY A 236 16.22 -4.67 14.95
C GLY A 236 16.13 -3.64 13.82
N ARG A 237 14.91 -3.23 13.42
CA ARG A 237 14.69 -2.20 12.39
C ARG A 237 14.41 -0.84 13.01
N ILE A 238 13.66 -0.80 14.11
CA ILE A 238 13.30 0.45 14.79
C ILE A 238 14.56 1.09 15.40
N PRO A 239 14.78 2.40 15.21
CA PRO A 239 15.86 3.13 15.87
C PRO A 239 15.82 3.00 17.39
N SER A 240 16.97 2.82 18.04
CA SER A 240 17.07 2.55 19.48
C SER A 240 16.67 3.72 20.38
N ASP A 241 16.53 4.92 19.82
CA ASP A 241 16.06 6.14 20.49
C ASP A 241 14.52 6.26 20.53
N VAL A 242 13.79 5.32 19.92
CA VAL A 242 12.32 5.32 19.86
C VAL A 242 11.72 4.54 21.03
N ASP A 243 10.86 5.22 21.80
CA ASP A 243 9.95 4.57 22.75
C ASP A 243 8.69 4.08 22.01
N VAL A 244 8.64 2.77 21.74
CA VAL A 244 7.53 2.15 21.00
C VAL A 244 6.34 1.96 21.93
N LYS A 245 5.19 2.55 21.57
CA LYS A 245 3.94 2.42 22.31
C LYS A 245 2.92 1.65 21.49
N ALA A 246 2.70 0.40 21.87
CA ALA A 246 1.65 -0.43 21.29
C ALA A 246 0.31 -0.11 21.94
N PHE A 247 -0.71 0.11 21.13
CA PHE A 247 -2.09 0.36 21.57
C PHE A 247 -3.03 -0.62 20.88
N GLU A 248 -4.13 -0.94 21.55
CA GLU A 248 -5.28 -1.66 21.01
C GLU A 248 -6.53 -0.85 21.37
N GLY A 249 -7.57 -0.86 20.53
CA GLY A 249 -8.86 -0.23 20.86
C GLY A 249 -9.45 -0.81 22.15
N ASP A 250 -10.18 0.00 22.91
CA ASP A 250 -10.91 -0.51 24.08
C ASP A 250 -12.09 -1.38 23.63
N ASN A 251 -12.43 -2.40 24.43
CA ASN A 251 -13.57 -3.28 24.15
C ASN A 251 -14.92 -2.52 24.15
N ASP A 252 -15.03 -1.43 24.91
CA ASP A 252 -16.19 -0.53 24.98
C ASP A 252 -16.02 0.74 24.13
N ALA A 253 -15.08 0.77 23.19
CA ALA A 253 -14.89 1.88 22.27
C ALA A 253 -16.10 2.03 21.32
N HIS A 254 -16.46 3.28 21.05
CA HIS A 254 -17.57 3.61 20.14
C HIS A 254 -17.06 3.74 18.70
N TYR A 255 -17.69 3.03 17.77
CA TYR A 255 -17.43 3.10 16.34
C TYR A 255 -18.64 3.74 15.65
N ALA A 256 -18.39 4.55 14.63
CA ALA A 256 -19.47 5.21 13.88
C ALA A 256 -20.30 4.20 13.09
N ASP A 257 -19.67 3.11 12.64
CA ASP A 257 -20.33 1.99 12.00
C ASP A 257 -19.48 0.71 12.17
N GLU A 258 -20.07 -0.45 11.91
CA GLU A 258 -19.42 -1.76 11.97
C GLU A 258 -19.82 -2.66 10.79
N LEU A 259 -18.84 -3.25 10.11
CA LEU A 259 -19.03 -4.26 9.07
C LEU A 259 -18.48 -5.60 9.54
N HIS A 260 -19.25 -6.67 9.35
CA HIS A 260 -18.82 -8.04 9.65
C HIS A 260 -18.58 -8.81 8.35
N VAL A 261 -17.42 -9.47 8.24
CA VAL A 261 -17.00 -10.24 7.07
C VAL A 261 -16.59 -11.65 7.51
N ASP A 262 -17.31 -12.67 7.05
CA ASP A 262 -16.89 -14.07 7.15
C ASP A 262 -16.09 -14.47 5.91
N VAL A 263 -14.80 -14.76 6.07
CA VAL A 263 -13.93 -15.12 4.94
C VAL A 263 -14.10 -16.57 4.48
N SER A 264 -14.75 -17.42 5.27
CA SER A 264 -14.81 -18.88 5.04
C SER A 264 -15.59 -19.26 3.78
N SER A 265 -16.52 -18.41 3.36
CA SER A 265 -17.29 -18.59 2.12
C SER A 265 -16.92 -17.59 1.01
N LEU A 266 -15.87 -16.80 1.22
CA LEU A 266 -15.48 -15.76 0.27
C LEU A 266 -14.85 -16.41 -0.96
N ASP A 267 -15.33 -16.03 -2.15
CA ASP A 267 -14.68 -16.37 -3.41
C ASP A 267 -13.52 -15.39 -3.69
N PRO A 268 -12.52 -15.75 -4.52
CA PRO A 268 -11.58 -14.76 -5.04
C PRO A 268 -12.34 -13.61 -5.72
N GLN A 269 -11.89 -12.37 -5.51
CA GLN A 269 -12.60 -11.17 -5.94
C GLN A 269 -11.87 -10.46 -7.08
N VAL A 270 -12.62 -9.80 -7.95
CA VAL A 270 -12.11 -8.98 -9.05
C VAL A 270 -12.81 -7.63 -9.06
N ALA A 271 -12.05 -6.53 -8.96
CA ALA A 271 -12.58 -5.19 -9.20
C ALA A 271 -12.53 -4.88 -10.70
N LEU A 272 -13.69 -4.64 -11.29
CA LEU A 272 -13.90 -4.33 -12.69
C LEU A 272 -13.59 -2.85 -12.99
N PRO A 273 -13.17 -2.51 -14.22
CA PRO A 273 -13.03 -1.12 -14.63
C PRO A 273 -14.36 -0.34 -14.48
N HIS A 274 -14.35 0.96 -14.22
CA HIS A 274 -13.20 1.84 -13.94
C HIS A 274 -13.25 2.37 -12.51
N SER A 275 -13.79 1.59 -11.58
CA SER A 275 -13.89 1.95 -10.17
C SER A 275 -13.53 0.77 -9.30
N VAL A 276 -12.87 1.04 -8.17
CA VAL A 276 -12.35 0.00 -7.27
C VAL A 276 -13.49 -0.73 -6.55
N ASP A 277 -14.61 -0.05 -6.33
CA ASP A 277 -15.83 -0.59 -5.71
C ASP A 277 -16.73 -1.38 -6.67
N ASN A 278 -16.41 -1.47 -7.96
CA ASN A 278 -17.12 -2.35 -8.89
C ASN A 278 -16.61 -3.79 -8.77
N VAL A 279 -16.87 -4.43 -7.63
CA VAL A 279 -16.31 -5.75 -7.29
C VAL A 279 -17.28 -6.88 -7.60
N LYS A 280 -16.74 -7.96 -8.17
CA LYS A 280 -17.46 -9.20 -8.46
C LYS A 280 -16.66 -10.41 -7.99
N SER A 281 -17.36 -11.51 -7.73
CA SER A 281 -16.69 -12.81 -7.59
C SER A 281 -16.00 -13.14 -8.91
N VAL A 282 -14.80 -13.74 -8.84
CA VAL A 282 -14.05 -14.17 -10.03
C VAL A 282 -14.92 -15.01 -10.97
N ARG A 283 -15.83 -15.82 -10.42
CA ARG A 283 -16.75 -16.71 -11.16
C ARG A 283 -17.69 -15.96 -12.09
N GLU A 284 -18.06 -14.72 -11.76
CA GLU A 284 -18.97 -13.91 -12.58
C GLU A 284 -18.29 -13.30 -13.81
N VAL A 285 -16.96 -13.24 -13.81
CA VAL A 285 -16.15 -12.52 -14.81
C VAL A 285 -15.15 -13.43 -15.52
N GLU A 286 -15.19 -14.74 -15.23
CA GLU A 286 -14.36 -15.74 -15.89
C GLU A 286 -14.52 -15.72 -17.42
N GLY A 287 -13.43 -15.96 -18.13
CA GLY A 287 -13.41 -15.94 -19.60
C GLY A 287 -13.27 -14.55 -20.20
N THR A 288 -13.17 -13.49 -19.38
CA THR A 288 -12.85 -12.14 -19.88
C THR A 288 -11.41 -12.14 -20.43
N PRO A 289 -11.19 -11.87 -21.74
CA PRO A 289 -9.85 -11.90 -22.32
C PRO A 289 -8.94 -10.82 -21.73
N ILE A 290 -7.67 -11.15 -21.50
CA ILE A 290 -6.66 -10.26 -20.93
C ILE A 290 -5.46 -10.17 -21.88
N ASN A 291 -4.89 -8.97 -22.05
CA ASN A 291 -3.72 -8.74 -22.91
C ASN A 291 -2.43 -8.65 -22.08
N GLN A 292 -2.52 -8.13 -20.86
CA GLN A 292 -1.39 -7.97 -19.95
C GLN A 292 -1.78 -8.37 -18.52
N VAL A 293 -0.87 -9.03 -17.82
CA VAL A 293 -0.95 -9.25 -16.38
C VAL A 293 0.18 -8.49 -15.69
N PHE A 294 -0.15 -7.72 -14.65
CA PHE A 294 0.82 -7.03 -13.81
C PHE A 294 0.74 -7.54 -12.37
N ILE A 295 1.88 -8.01 -11.85
CA ILE A 295 2.02 -8.57 -10.51
C ILE A 295 3.14 -7.81 -9.81
N GLY A 296 2.86 -7.18 -8.67
CA GLY A 296 3.90 -6.49 -7.91
C GLY A 296 3.63 -5.01 -7.74
N SER A 297 3.06 -4.63 -6.60
CA SER A 297 2.74 -3.24 -6.27
C SER A 297 2.91 -2.97 -4.77
N CYS A 298 2.59 -1.75 -4.32
CA CYS A 298 2.48 -1.44 -2.88
C CYS A 298 1.36 -2.21 -2.18
N THR A 299 0.45 -2.86 -2.92
CA THR A 299 -0.53 -3.80 -2.37
C THR A 299 0.05 -5.20 -2.32
N ASN A 300 0.37 -5.81 -3.46
CA ASN A 300 0.83 -7.20 -3.54
C ASN A 300 2.08 -7.32 -4.42
N GLY A 301 3.22 -7.60 -3.79
CA GLY A 301 4.53 -7.71 -4.41
C GLY A 301 5.63 -8.16 -3.43
N ARG A 302 5.26 -8.63 -2.23
CA ARG A 302 6.18 -9.19 -1.25
C ARG A 302 6.47 -10.66 -1.58
N VAL A 303 7.32 -11.29 -0.77
CA VAL A 303 7.76 -12.66 -1.04
C VAL A 303 6.58 -13.64 -1.03
N GLU A 304 5.63 -13.52 -0.10
CA GLU A 304 4.46 -14.42 -0.08
C GLU A 304 3.59 -14.30 -1.34
N ASP A 305 3.45 -13.09 -1.90
CA ASP A 305 2.72 -12.86 -3.14
C ASP A 305 3.43 -13.58 -4.31
N LEU A 306 4.76 -13.45 -4.38
CA LEU A 306 5.58 -14.09 -5.40
C LEU A 306 5.61 -15.61 -5.26
N GLU A 307 5.56 -16.15 -4.05
CA GLU A 307 5.50 -17.60 -3.79
C GLU A 307 4.20 -18.20 -4.34
N VAL A 308 3.07 -17.53 -4.11
CA VAL A 308 1.77 -17.97 -4.66
C VAL A 308 1.82 -18.00 -6.18
N VAL A 309 2.36 -16.95 -6.80
CA VAL A 309 2.46 -16.84 -8.26
C VAL A 309 3.40 -17.91 -8.81
N ALA A 310 4.61 -18.05 -8.26
CA ALA A 310 5.59 -19.04 -8.70
C ALA A 310 5.08 -20.48 -8.53
N ARG A 311 4.30 -20.76 -7.48
CA ARG A 311 3.66 -22.07 -7.28
C ARG A 311 2.65 -22.37 -8.39
N ILE A 312 1.81 -21.41 -8.76
CA ILE A 312 0.81 -21.58 -9.81
C ILE A 312 1.46 -21.70 -11.20
N LEU A 313 2.53 -20.95 -11.46
CA LEU A 313 3.22 -20.93 -12.75
C LEU A 313 4.26 -22.06 -12.92
N ARG A 314 4.47 -22.91 -11.92
CA ARG A 314 5.56 -23.90 -11.90
C ARG A 314 5.43 -24.88 -13.07
N GLY A 315 6.46 -24.91 -13.92
CA GLY A 315 6.53 -25.83 -15.07
C GLY A 315 5.63 -25.43 -16.26
N GLU A 316 4.92 -24.30 -16.15
CA GLU A 316 3.99 -23.80 -17.15
C GLU A 316 4.56 -22.55 -17.85
N LYS A 317 3.91 -22.11 -18.93
CA LYS A 317 4.28 -20.88 -19.67
C LYS A 317 3.09 -19.92 -19.71
N VAL A 318 3.34 -18.65 -19.41
CA VAL A 318 2.31 -17.61 -19.53
C VAL A 318 1.92 -17.39 -21.00
N LYS A 319 0.63 -17.14 -21.25
CA LYS A 319 0.09 -16.89 -22.60
C LYS A 319 0.05 -15.41 -22.98
N VAL A 320 0.10 -14.54 -21.98
CA VAL A 320 -0.03 -13.08 -22.14
C VAL A 320 1.16 -12.37 -21.52
N ARG A 321 1.40 -11.13 -21.93
CA ARG A 321 2.49 -10.31 -21.40
C ARG A 321 2.35 -10.21 -19.87
N THR A 322 3.26 -10.83 -19.13
CA THR A 322 3.19 -10.90 -17.67
C THR A 322 4.40 -10.21 -17.07
N ILE A 323 4.17 -9.12 -16.34
CA ILE A 323 5.21 -8.29 -15.74
C ILE A 323 5.17 -8.50 -14.23
N VAL A 324 6.32 -8.83 -13.65
CA VAL A 324 6.46 -9.06 -12.21
C VAL A 324 7.47 -8.08 -11.61
N ILE A 325 7.06 -7.36 -10.56
CA ILE A 325 7.92 -6.39 -9.86
C ILE A 325 7.93 -6.67 -8.36
N PRO A 326 9.04 -7.19 -7.82
CA PRO A 326 9.20 -7.30 -6.37
C PRO A 326 9.11 -5.93 -5.69
N ALA A 327 8.38 -5.84 -4.57
CA ALA A 327 8.06 -4.57 -3.91
C ALA A 327 9.30 -3.81 -3.39
N SER A 328 10.40 -4.51 -3.11
CA SER A 328 11.68 -3.92 -2.69
C SER A 328 12.86 -4.75 -3.13
N ARG A 329 14.06 -4.19 -2.98
CA ARG A 329 15.34 -4.88 -3.15
C ARG A 329 15.51 -6.00 -2.13
N GLU A 330 15.04 -5.82 -0.90
CA GLU A 330 15.05 -6.87 0.13
C GLU A 330 14.19 -8.06 -0.31
N VAL A 331 12.96 -7.78 -0.77
CA VAL A 331 12.05 -8.78 -1.32
C VAL A 331 12.65 -9.45 -2.56
N TYR A 332 13.19 -8.68 -3.51
CA TYR A 332 13.81 -9.19 -4.72
C TYR A 332 14.93 -10.18 -4.39
N LEU A 333 15.86 -9.79 -3.51
CA LEU A 333 16.99 -10.63 -3.14
C LEU A 333 16.55 -11.90 -2.41
N LYS A 334 15.53 -11.83 -1.56
CA LYS A 334 14.97 -13.01 -0.90
C LYS A 334 14.32 -13.94 -1.91
N ALA A 335 13.48 -13.42 -2.81
CA ALA A 335 12.84 -14.18 -3.88
C ALA A 335 13.86 -14.81 -4.84
N LEU A 336 14.95 -14.11 -5.14
CA LEU A 336 16.05 -14.62 -5.96
C LEU A 336 16.75 -15.80 -5.28
N ARG A 337 17.11 -15.65 -4.00
CA ARG A 337 17.84 -16.68 -3.24
C ARG A 337 17.06 -17.98 -3.04
N ILE A 338 15.74 -17.90 -2.95
CA ILE A 338 14.86 -19.08 -2.82
C ILE A 338 14.33 -19.59 -4.17
N GLY A 339 14.84 -19.05 -5.29
CA GLY A 339 14.56 -19.55 -6.65
C GLY A 339 13.24 -19.08 -7.28
N LEU A 340 12.49 -18.16 -6.67
CA LEU A 340 11.23 -17.68 -7.25
C LEU A 340 11.46 -16.90 -8.54
N ILE A 341 12.48 -16.04 -8.55
CA ILE A 341 12.78 -15.20 -9.72
C ILE A 341 13.12 -16.07 -10.93
N GLU A 342 13.91 -17.12 -10.74
CA GLU A 342 14.24 -18.10 -11.78
C GLU A 342 12.97 -18.78 -12.30
N MET A 343 12.13 -19.34 -11.43
CA MET A 343 10.86 -19.99 -11.82
C MET A 343 9.95 -19.05 -12.62
N LEU A 344 9.85 -17.77 -12.23
CA LEU A 344 9.02 -16.79 -12.91
C LEU A 344 9.57 -16.41 -14.29
N VAL A 345 10.90 -16.26 -14.41
CA VAL A 345 11.56 -16.03 -15.71
C VAL A 345 11.37 -17.25 -16.62
N GLU A 346 11.55 -18.46 -16.09
CA GLU A 346 11.29 -19.69 -16.82
C GLU A 346 9.83 -19.78 -17.26
N ALA A 347 8.86 -19.32 -16.46
CA ALA A 347 7.46 -19.26 -16.87
C ALA A 347 7.17 -18.24 -18.00
N GLY A 348 8.15 -17.40 -18.37
CA GLY A 348 8.02 -16.37 -19.40
C GLY A 348 7.60 -15.00 -18.86
N CYS A 349 7.66 -14.78 -17.55
CA CYS A 349 7.44 -13.45 -16.98
C CYS A 349 8.62 -12.51 -17.22
N VAL A 350 8.33 -11.22 -17.39
CA VAL A 350 9.33 -10.15 -17.38
C VAL A 350 9.50 -9.65 -15.95
N ILE A 351 10.70 -9.79 -15.40
CA ILE A 351 11.02 -9.25 -14.08
C ILE A 351 11.56 -7.83 -14.22
N ALA A 352 10.83 -6.86 -13.69
CA ALA A 352 11.24 -5.46 -13.68
C ALA A 352 11.87 -5.05 -12.32
N PRO A 353 12.68 -3.97 -12.29
CA PRO A 353 13.32 -3.52 -11.06
C PRO A 353 12.29 -3.06 -10.03
N PRO A 354 12.58 -3.20 -8.72
CA PRO A 354 11.68 -2.75 -7.66
C PRO A 354 11.28 -1.27 -7.81
N GLY A 355 9.96 -1.03 -7.89
CA GLY A 355 9.36 0.28 -8.15
C GLY A 355 7.84 0.17 -8.36
N CYS A 356 7.19 1.28 -8.68
CA CYS A 356 5.73 1.37 -8.78
C CYS A 356 5.20 1.19 -10.22
N GLY A 357 6.05 1.21 -11.25
CA GLY A 357 5.60 1.12 -12.65
C GLY A 357 4.90 -0.22 -12.98
N PRO A 358 3.82 -0.26 -13.80
CA PRO A 358 3.16 0.85 -14.48
C PRO A 358 1.99 1.46 -13.68
N CYS A 359 1.92 1.31 -12.35
CA CYS A 359 0.76 1.69 -11.52
C CYS A 359 0.28 3.13 -11.76
N ALA A 360 1.19 4.09 -11.95
CA ALA A 360 0.87 5.49 -12.23
C ALA A 360 1.08 5.91 -13.70
N GLY A 361 1.26 4.94 -14.60
CA GLY A 361 1.42 5.20 -16.04
C GLY A 361 2.75 5.84 -16.45
N GLY A 362 3.75 5.81 -15.57
CA GLY A 362 5.04 6.46 -15.83
C GLY A 362 5.99 5.69 -16.75
N HIS A 363 6.06 4.35 -16.60
CA HIS A 363 6.94 3.45 -17.38
C HIS A 363 6.74 1.95 -17.01
N LEU A 364 7.61 1.07 -17.52
CA LEU A 364 7.76 -0.37 -17.16
C LEU A 364 6.62 -1.32 -17.52
N GLY A 365 5.64 -0.90 -18.32
CA GLY A 365 4.56 -1.81 -18.74
C GLY A 365 3.28 -1.11 -19.18
N ILE A 366 3.40 0.03 -19.84
CA ILE A 366 2.23 0.80 -20.30
C ILE A 366 1.44 -0.07 -21.30
N PRO A 367 0.12 -0.27 -21.08
CA PRO A 367 -0.74 -1.00 -22.00
C PRO A 367 -0.99 -0.20 -23.29
N SER A 368 -1.30 -0.91 -24.36
CA SER A 368 -1.76 -0.30 -25.62
C SER A 368 -3.21 0.20 -25.46
N PRO A 369 -3.66 1.17 -26.28
CA PRO A 369 -5.09 1.49 -26.38
C PRO A 369 -5.92 0.23 -26.68
N GLY A 370 -7.01 0.03 -25.95
CA GLY A 370 -7.89 -1.15 -26.04
C GLY A 370 -7.42 -2.39 -25.27
N ASP A 371 -6.21 -2.38 -24.67
CA ASP A 371 -5.74 -3.51 -23.87
C ASP A 371 -6.56 -3.66 -22.57
N LYS A 372 -6.88 -4.90 -22.25
CA LYS A 372 -7.35 -5.30 -20.92
C LYS A 372 -6.17 -5.77 -20.07
N VAL A 373 -6.02 -5.17 -18.90
CA VAL A 373 -4.95 -5.49 -17.96
C VAL A 373 -5.55 -6.07 -16.69
N LEU A 374 -5.06 -7.22 -16.24
CA LEU A 374 -5.34 -7.70 -14.87
C LEU A 374 -4.13 -7.43 -13.98
N SER A 375 -4.36 -6.78 -12.84
CA SER A 375 -3.33 -6.16 -12.02
C SER A 375 -3.49 -6.47 -10.54
N THR A 376 -2.37 -6.65 -9.83
CA THR A 376 -2.36 -6.72 -8.36
C THR A 376 -2.16 -5.35 -7.69
N THR A 377 -2.42 -4.25 -8.41
CA THR A 377 -2.45 -2.87 -7.89
C THR A 377 -3.74 -2.55 -7.16
N ASN A 378 -3.87 -1.34 -6.65
CA ASN A 378 -5.02 -0.82 -5.90
C ASN A 378 -5.97 0.08 -6.70
N ARG A 379 -5.58 0.57 -7.89
CA ARG A 379 -6.40 1.50 -8.70
C ARG A 379 -6.62 1.04 -10.13
N ASN A 380 -7.82 1.28 -10.64
CA ASN A 380 -8.26 0.92 -11.99
C ASN A 380 -8.98 2.05 -12.76
N PHE A 381 -8.83 3.30 -12.31
CA PHE A 381 -9.43 4.46 -12.97
C PHE A 381 -8.94 4.61 -14.43
N LYS A 382 -9.74 5.26 -15.28
CA LYS A 382 -9.34 5.58 -16.66
C LYS A 382 -8.03 6.36 -16.66
N GLY A 383 -7.08 5.94 -17.51
CA GLY A 383 -5.78 6.60 -17.65
C GLY A 383 -4.74 6.17 -16.61
N ARG A 384 -5.10 5.30 -15.65
CA ARG A 384 -4.25 5.00 -14.51
C ARG A 384 -2.89 4.41 -14.90
N MET A 385 -2.86 3.54 -15.91
CA MET A 385 -1.63 2.94 -16.43
C MET A 385 -1.07 3.66 -17.67
N GLY A 386 -1.44 4.93 -17.88
CA GLY A 386 -0.84 5.81 -18.90
C GLY A 386 -1.71 6.08 -20.13
N THR A 387 -2.59 5.13 -20.51
CA THR A 387 -3.59 5.33 -21.56
C THR A 387 -5.01 5.30 -21.00
N SER A 388 -5.86 6.22 -21.45
CA SER A 388 -7.27 6.29 -21.03
C SER A 388 -8.16 5.21 -21.65
N ASP A 389 -7.65 4.53 -22.66
CA ASP A 389 -8.36 3.51 -23.44
C ASP A 389 -8.02 2.07 -22.98
N ALA A 390 -7.27 1.91 -21.88
CA ALA A 390 -7.06 0.60 -21.26
C ALA A 390 -8.09 0.33 -20.16
N GLU A 391 -8.52 -0.92 -20.07
CA GLU A 391 -9.39 -1.44 -19.01
C GLU A 391 -8.55 -2.19 -17.99
N ILE A 392 -8.63 -1.79 -16.72
CA ILE A 392 -7.81 -2.37 -15.65
C ILE A 392 -8.71 -3.14 -14.68
N TYR A 393 -8.38 -4.39 -14.44
CA TYR A 393 -9.03 -5.29 -13.49
C TYR A 393 -8.09 -5.48 -12.30
N LEU A 394 -8.60 -5.41 -11.08
CA LEU A 394 -7.79 -5.62 -9.86
C LEU A 394 -8.11 -6.97 -9.25
N ALA A 395 -7.09 -7.75 -8.93
CA ALA A 395 -7.28 -9.06 -8.30
C ALA A 395 -6.10 -9.44 -7.40
N SER A 396 -6.24 -10.56 -6.70
CA SER A 396 -5.16 -11.17 -5.92
C SER A 396 -4.06 -11.77 -6.81
N PRO A 397 -2.84 -11.99 -6.28
CA PRO A 397 -1.77 -12.66 -7.01
C PRO A 397 -2.15 -14.05 -7.53
N ALA A 398 -3.03 -14.78 -6.83
CA ALA A 398 -3.50 -16.09 -7.27
C ALA A 398 -4.34 -15.99 -8.56
N VAL A 399 -5.32 -15.09 -8.59
CA VAL A 399 -6.12 -14.82 -9.79
C VAL A 399 -5.24 -14.28 -10.92
N ALA A 400 -4.25 -13.44 -10.60
CA ALA A 400 -3.31 -12.93 -11.59
C ALA A 400 -2.45 -14.01 -12.23
N ALA A 401 -1.89 -14.93 -11.44
CA ALA A 401 -1.12 -16.06 -11.96
C ALA A 401 -1.99 -16.98 -12.83
N ALA A 402 -3.21 -17.31 -12.39
CA ALA A 402 -4.13 -18.13 -13.16
C ALA A 402 -4.52 -17.49 -14.49
N THR A 403 -4.80 -16.18 -14.46
CA THR A 403 -5.10 -15.39 -15.65
C THR A 403 -3.92 -15.35 -16.62
N ALA A 404 -2.70 -15.21 -16.12
CA ALA A 404 -1.49 -15.22 -16.96
C ALA A 404 -1.31 -16.53 -17.73
N LEU A 405 -1.68 -17.66 -17.12
CA LEU A 405 -1.64 -18.98 -17.76
C LEU A 405 -2.73 -19.20 -18.81
N LYS A 406 -3.93 -18.65 -18.57
CA LYS A 406 -5.08 -18.91 -19.45
C LYS A 406 -5.27 -17.86 -20.54
N GLY A 407 -4.81 -16.64 -20.31
CA GLY A 407 -5.01 -15.49 -21.20
C GLY A 407 -6.38 -14.81 -21.02
N GLU A 408 -7.12 -15.22 -20.01
CA GLU A 408 -8.45 -14.72 -19.65
C GLU A 408 -8.62 -14.83 -18.13
N ILE A 409 -9.47 -14.00 -17.55
CA ILE A 409 -9.74 -14.03 -16.10
C ILE A 409 -10.18 -15.44 -15.72
N THR A 410 -9.49 -16.04 -14.75
CA THR A 410 -9.66 -17.45 -14.38
C THR A 410 -9.68 -17.59 -12.87
N ASP A 411 -10.61 -18.40 -12.35
CA ASP A 411 -10.61 -18.81 -10.95
C ASP A 411 -9.40 -19.73 -10.67
N PRO A 412 -8.46 -19.36 -9.78
CA PRO A 412 -7.26 -20.16 -9.51
C PRO A 412 -7.58 -21.57 -9.00
N ARG A 413 -8.76 -21.80 -8.42
CA ARG A 413 -9.21 -23.11 -7.93
C ARG A 413 -9.50 -24.11 -9.06
N ARG A 414 -9.55 -23.67 -10.32
CA ARG A 414 -9.72 -24.53 -11.50
C ARG A 414 -8.42 -25.10 -12.04
N LEU A 415 -7.28 -24.61 -11.56
CA LEU A 415 -5.98 -25.15 -11.93
C LEU A 415 -5.73 -26.44 -11.16
N LYS A 416 -5.32 -27.49 -11.86
CA LYS A 416 -5.03 -28.82 -11.30
C LYS A 416 -3.56 -28.97 -11.01
#